data_AF-A0A5U9VTI9-F1
#
_entry.id   AF-A0A5U9VTI9-F1
#
_cell.length_a   1.000
_cell.length_b   1.000
_cell.length_c   1.000
_cell.angle_alpha   90.00
_cell.angle_beta   90.00
_cell.angle_gamma   90.00
#
_symmetry.space_group_name_H-M   'P 1'
#
loop_
_entity.id
_entity.type
_entity.pdbx_description
1 polymer ?
#
loop_
_entity_poly.entity_id
_entity_poly.type
_entity_poly.pdbx_seq_one_letter_code
_entity_poly.pdbx_strand_id
1 'polypeptide(L)'
;TKCDGCYDRVADGKKPICVESCPLRALDFGPIDELRKKHGELAAVAPLPRAHFTKPNIVIKPNANSRPTGDTTGYLANPKEV
;
A
#
# COMPACT_ATOMS: atom_id res chain seq x y z
N THR A 1 0.34 -4.32 18.48
CA THR A 1 1.00 -5.13 17.42
C THR A 1 0.65 -4.55 16.06
N LYS A 2 1.54 -4.62 15.05
CA LYS A 2 1.36 -4.02 13.71
C LYS A 2 1.72 -5.05 12.62
N CYS A 3 1.50 -4.72 11.35
CA CYS A 3 1.96 -5.54 10.21
C CYS A 3 3.48 -5.74 10.26
N ASP A 4 3.93 -6.97 10.05
CA ASP A 4 5.33 -7.41 10.04
C ASP A 4 5.77 -7.94 8.66
N GLY A 5 4.91 -7.83 7.64
CA GLY A 5 5.18 -8.37 6.31
C GLY A 5 5.11 -9.89 6.21
N CYS A 6 4.45 -10.57 7.17
CA CYS A 6 4.45 -12.02 7.30
C CYS A 6 5.88 -12.60 7.35
N TYR A 7 6.72 -12.03 8.20
CA TYR A 7 8.16 -12.33 8.32
C TYR A 7 8.47 -13.83 8.25
N ASP A 8 7.84 -14.65 9.07
CA ASP A 8 8.08 -16.10 9.12
C ASP A 8 7.73 -16.80 7.79
N ARG A 9 6.63 -16.39 7.13
CA ARG A 9 6.25 -16.97 5.83
C ARG A 9 7.26 -16.61 4.75
N VAL A 10 7.72 -15.37 4.75
CA VAL A 10 8.71 -14.88 3.79
C VAL A 10 10.05 -15.59 4.00
N ALA A 11 10.43 -15.85 5.24
CA ALA A 11 11.62 -16.66 5.56
C ALA A 11 11.52 -18.09 5.01
N ASP A 12 10.32 -18.68 5.01
CA ASP A 12 10.02 -19.98 4.38
C ASP A 12 9.87 -19.93 2.84
N GLY A 13 10.12 -18.77 2.21
CA GLY A 13 9.95 -18.59 0.76
C GLY A 13 8.50 -18.51 0.29
N LYS A 14 7.54 -18.36 1.20
CA LYS A 14 6.12 -18.17 0.89
C LYS A 14 5.80 -16.69 0.75
N LYS A 15 4.72 -16.38 0.03
CA LYS A 15 4.22 -15.00 -0.05
C LYS A 15 3.50 -14.60 1.25
N PRO A 16 3.40 -13.29 1.55
CA PRO A 16 2.53 -12.80 2.61
C PRO A 16 1.09 -13.25 2.38
N ILE A 17 0.38 -13.53 3.48
CA ILE A 17 -0.94 -14.17 3.39
C ILE A 17 -1.95 -13.33 2.59
N CYS A 18 -1.92 -12.01 2.73
CA CYS A 18 -2.80 -11.10 2.00
C CYS A 18 -2.54 -11.08 0.49
N VAL A 19 -1.28 -11.29 0.08
CA VAL A 19 -0.87 -11.33 -1.33
C VAL A 19 -1.30 -12.66 -1.95
N GLU A 20 -1.06 -13.76 -1.24
CA GLU A 20 -1.44 -15.10 -1.67
C GLU A 20 -2.96 -15.28 -1.73
N SER A 21 -3.69 -14.72 -0.76
CA SER A 21 -5.15 -14.84 -0.69
C SER A 21 -5.90 -13.93 -1.66
N CYS A 22 -5.23 -13.00 -2.34
CA CYS A 22 -5.89 -12.00 -3.18
C CYS A 22 -6.42 -12.63 -4.49
N PRO A 23 -7.74 -12.83 -4.64
CA PRO A 23 -8.27 -13.51 -5.84
C PRO A 23 -8.10 -12.66 -7.10
N LEU A 24 -8.09 -11.33 -6.93
CA LEU A 24 -7.94 -10.37 -8.03
C LEU A 24 -6.48 -10.15 -8.44
N ARG A 25 -5.52 -10.71 -7.70
CA ARG A 25 -4.07 -10.46 -7.90
C ARG A 25 -3.73 -8.96 -7.93
N ALA A 26 -4.42 -8.19 -7.09
CA ALA A 26 -4.25 -6.75 -6.96
C ALA A 26 -3.05 -6.37 -6.06
N LEU A 27 -2.58 -7.31 -5.26
CA LEU A 27 -1.45 -7.15 -4.34
C LEU A 27 -0.24 -7.93 -4.89
N ASP A 28 0.94 -7.34 -4.77
CA ASP A 28 2.22 -7.97 -5.07
C ASP A 28 3.22 -7.65 -3.95
N PHE A 29 4.25 -8.47 -3.80
CA PHE A 29 5.24 -8.32 -2.74
C PHE A 29 6.62 -8.76 -3.21
N GLY A 30 7.62 -7.95 -2.90
CA GLY A 30 9.01 -8.16 -3.31
C GLY A 30 9.86 -6.91 -3.07
N PRO A 31 11.09 -6.90 -3.59
CA PRO A 31 11.99 -5.74 -3.53
C PRO A 31 11.33 -4.49 -4.13
N ILE A 32 11.41 -3.36 -3.42
CA ILE A 32 10.68 -2.15 -3.80
C ILE A 32 11.09 -1.62 -5.18
N ASP A 33 12.36 -1.76 -5.56
CA ASP A 33 12.86 -1.29 -6.86
C ASP A 33 12.27 -2.10 -8.03
N GLU A 34 12.04 -3.40 -7.84
CA GLU A 34 11.39 -4.26 -8.84
C GLU A 34 9.91 -3.91 -8.96
N LEU A 35 9.23 -3.71 -7.82
CA LEU A 35 7.84 -3.30 -7.81
C LEU A 35 7.65 -1.94 -8.49
N ARG A 36 8.56 -0.99 -8.26
CA ARG A 36 8.52 0.33 -8.89
C ARG A 36 8.72 0.27 -10.40
N LYS A 37 9.68 -0.54 -10.87
CA LYS A 37 9.87 -0.78 -12.31
C LYS A 37 8.62 -1.37 -12.96
N LYS A 38 7.91 -2.26 -12.27
CA LYS A 38 6.74 -2.97 -12.80
C LYS A 38 5.44 -2.16 -12.71
N HIS A 39 5.27 -1.35 -11.66
CA HIS A 39 3.98 -0.74 -11.31
C HIS A 39 4.01 0.80 -11.25
N GLY A 40 5.17 1.44 -11.39
CA GLY A 40 5.36 2.88 -11.28
C GLY A 40 5.84 3.31 -9.90
N GLU A 41 5.93 4.62 -9.66
CA GLU A 41 6.61 5.15 -8.46
C GLU A 41 5.68 5.83 -7.46
N LEU A 42 4.37 5.90 -7.75
CA LEU A 42 3.42 6.59 -6.87
C LEU A 42 3.33 5.89 -5.52
N ALA A 43 3.76 6.58 -4.47
CA ALA A 43 3.82 6.04 -3.11
C ALA A 43 2.93 6.81 -2.10
N ALA A 44 2.08 7.73 -2.59
CA ALA A 44 1.16 8.49 -1.75
C ALA A 44 -0.09 8.95 -2.52
N VAL A 45 -1.26 8.78 -1.91
CA VAL A 45 -2.58 9.27 -2.34
C VAL A 45 -3.32 9.78 -1.10
N ALA A 46 -4.32 10.63 -1.22
CA ALA A 46 -5.10 11.04 -0.05
C ALA A 46 -5.79 9.81 0.60
N PRO A 47 -5.85 9.73 1.95
CA PRO A 47 -5.44 10.75 2.93
C PRO A 47 -3.98 10.61 3.43
N LEU A 48 -3.13 9.81 2.79
CA LEU A 48 -1.75 9.59 3.23
C LEU A 48 -0.93 10.90 3.15
N PRO A 49 0.03 11.11 4.06
CA PRO A 49 0.95 12.24 3.99
C PRO A 49 1.90 12.09 2.78
N ARG A 50 2.57 13.19 2.42
CA ARG A 50 3.56 13.18 1.33
C ARG A 50 4.67 12.14 1.60
N ALA A 51 5.00 11.33 0.60
CA ALA A 51 5.94 10.21 0.73
C ALA A 51 7.33 10.59 1.28
N HIS A 52 7.80 11.84 1.10
CA HIS A 52 9.13 12.27 1.57
C HIS A 52 9.29 12.23 3.10
N PHE A 53 8.19 12.26 3.88
CA PHE A 53 8.26 12.25 5.34
C PHE A 53 8.78 10.92 5.90
N THR A 54 8.29 9.79 5.36
CA THR A 54 8.61 8.45 5.88
C THR A 54 9.25 7.53 4.85
N LYS A 55 9.31 7.95 3.57
CA LYS A 55 9.87 7.18 2.45
C LYS A 55 9.30 5.74 2.42
N PRO A 56 7.97 5.57 2.32
CA PRO A 56 7.34 4.26 2.48
C PRO A 56 7.73 3.31 1.34
N ASN A 57 7.91 2.03 1.68
CA ASN A 57 8.16 0.95 0.73
C ASN A 57 6.85 0.39 0.17
N ILE A 58 6.08 1.23 -0.50
CA ILE A 58 4.83 0.86 -1.18
C ILE A 58 4.78 1.49 -2.57
N VAL A 59 4.02 0.86 -3.46
CA VAL A 59 3.65 1.39 -4.77
C VAL A 59 2.13 1.26 -4.91
N ILE A 60 1.48 2.33 -5.34
CA ILE A 60 0.04 2.43 -5.44
C ILE A 60 -0.31 2.71 -6.89
N LYS A 61 -1.05 1.79 -7.52
CA LYS A 61 -1.73 2.06 -8.78
C LYS A 61 -3.12 2.63 -8.46
N PRO A 62 -3.35 3.94 -8.65
CA PRO A 62 -4.61 4.56 -8.28
C PRO A 62 -5.75 4.05 -9.17
N ASN A 63 -6.95 3.93 -8.60
CA ASN A 63 -8.17 3.75 -9.36
C ASN A 63 -8.74 5.12 -9.80
N ALA A 64 -9.80 5.11 -10.61
CA ALA A 64 -10.43 6.32 -11.15
C ALA A 64 -10.95 7.30 -10.07
N ASN A 65 -11.20 6.83 -8.85
CA ASN A 65 -11.73 7.63 -7.75
C ASN A 65 -10.65 8.07 -6.75
N SER A 66 -9.40 7.67 -6.95
CA SER A 66 -8.30 8.03 -6.06
C SER A 66 -8.01 9.53 -6.16
N ARG A 67 -7.73 10.18 -5.03
CA ARG A 67 -7.41 11.61 -4.95
C ARG A 67 -5.92 11.83 -4.65
N PRO A 68 -5.31 12.89 -5.18
CA PRO A 68 -3.91 13.20 -4.92
C PRO A 68 -3.69 13.53 -3.44
N THR A 69 -2.46 13.34 -2.96
CA THR A 69 -2.08 13.73 -1.60
C THR A 69 -2.39 15.21 -1.34
N GLY A 70 -2.98 15.52 -0.20
CA GLY A 70 -3.38 16.89 0.18
C GLY A 70 -4.81 17.27 -0.22
N ASP A 71 -5.53 16.42 -0.95
CA ASP A 71 -6.96 16.60 -1.19
C ASP A 71 -7.75 16.51 0.14
N THR A 72 -8.57 17.53 0.41
CA THR A 72 -9.39 17.66 1.63
C THR A 72 -10.88 17.52 1.37
N THR A 73 -11.28 16.99 0.21
CA THR A 73 -12.70 16.84 -0.16
C THR A 73 -13.37 15.63 0.50
N GLY A 74 -12.57 14.74 1.10
CA GLY A 74 -13.06 13.61 1.90
C GLY A 74 -13.65 14.07 3.24
N TYR A 75 -14.47 13.21 3.84
CA TYR A 75 -15.06 13.43 5.17
C TYR A 75 -15.00 12.16 6.00
N LEU A 76 -15.07 12.30 7.33
CA LEU A 76 -15.12 11.18 8.26
C LEU A 76 -16.52 10.56 8.23
N ALA A 77 -16.66 9.43 7.53
CA ALA A 77 -17.95 8.75 7.38
C ALA A 77 -18.41 8.06 8.68
N ASN A 78 -17.49 7.59 9.52
CA ASN A 78 -17.79 6.97 10.80
C ASN A 78 -16.98 7.63 11.94
N PRO A 79 -17.59 8.60 12.68
CA PRO A 79 -16.91 9.27 13.79
C PRO A 79 -16.50 8.37 14.97
N LYS A 80 -16.95 7.11 15.02
CA LYS A 80 -16.58 6.17 16.09
C LYS A 80 -15.30 5.38 15.77
N GLU A 81 -14.78 5.47 14.55
CA GLU A 81 -13.58 4.75 14.08
C GLU A 81 -12.28 5.58 14.16
N VAL A 82 -12.34 6.73 14.85
CA VAL A 82 -11.19 7.61 15.11
C VAL A 82 -10.83 7.62 16.59
#